data_AF-A0A957QAC0-F1
#
_entry.id   AF-A0A957QAC0-F1
#
_cell.length_a   1.000
_cell.length_b   1.000
_cell.length_c   1.000
_cell.angle_alpha   90.00
_cell.angle_beta   90.00
_cell.angle_gamma   90.00
#
_symmetry.space_group_name_H-M   'P 1'
#
loop_
_entity.id
_entity.type
_entity.pdbx_description
1 polymer ?
#
loop_
_entity_poly.entity_id
_entity_poly.type
_entity_poly.pdbx_seq_one_letter_code
_entity_poly.pdbx_strand_id
1 'polypeptide(L)' 'MTMPIDHSQQQLRYTAYLVRLWQDSAQGPWRASAQSVQSGQITRFGSLAELFVFLETTSVGAAQANAPPTAESDQPR' A
#
# COMPACT_ATOMS: atom_id res chain seq x y z
N MET A 1 17.81 33.49 -9.71
CA MET A 1 17.86 32.54 -8.58
C MET A 1 16.76 31.51 -8.80
N THR A 2 17.12 30.35 -9.34
CA THR A 2 16.20 29.24 -9.61
C THR A 2 15.87 28.55 -8.30
N MET A 3 14.59 28.49 -7.94
CA MET A 3 14.14 27.69 -6.80
C MET A 3 14.22 26.20 -7.18
N PRO A 4 14.75 25.31 -6.31
CA PRO A 4 14.70 23.88 -6.56
C PRO A 4 13.24 23.44 -6.47
N ILE A 5 12.66 22.96 -7.57
CA ILE A 5 11.39 22.24 -7.51
C ILE A 5 11.69 20.94 -6.77
N ASP A 6 11.15 20.81 -5.56
CA ASP A 6 11.15 19.58 -4.81
C ASP A 6 10.27 18.56 -5.57
N HIS A 7 10.92 17.74 -6.41
CA HIS A 7 10.27 16.69 -7.18
C HIS A 7 9.93 15.45 -6.30
N SER A 8 10.23 15.48 -5.01
CA SER A 8 10.11 14.34 -4.10
C SER A 8 8.67 14.05 -3.64
N GLN A 9 7.75 15.01 -3.79
CA GLN A 9 6.38 14.91 -3.24
C GLN A 9 5.32 14.43 -4.24
N GLN A 10 5.70 14.10 -5.48
CA GLN A 10 4.80 13.51 -6.49
C GLN A 10 4.99 12.00 -6.64
N GLN A 11 5.28 11.28 -5.54
CA GLN A 11 5.20 9.83 -5.59
C GLN A 11 3.73 9.44 -5.78
N LEU A 12 3.39 9.25 -7.06
CA LEU A 12 2.09 8.96 -7.62
C LEU A 12 1.35 7.97 -6.72
N ARG A 13 0.05 8.21 -6.49
CA ARG A 13 -0.91 7.32 -5.81
C ARG A 13 -1.13 6.02 -6.62
N TYR A 14 -0.04 5.35 -6.95
CA TYR A 14 -0.01 4.18 -7.79
C TYR A 14 0.51 3.03 -6.94
N THR A 15 -0.37 2.06 -6.70
CA THR A 15 -0.04 0.82 -6.02
C THR A 15 -0.32 -0.34 -6.96
N ALA A 16 0.66 -1.22 -7.15
CA ALA A 16 0.53 -2.39 -8.00
C ALA A 16 0.76 -3.67 -7.18
N TYR A 17 -0.06 -4.67 -7.44
CA TYR A 17 -0.01 -5.96 -6.76
C TYR A 17 -0.04 -7.12 -7.77
N LEU A 18 0.76 -8.15 -7.52
CA LEU A 18 0.58 -9.46 -8.15
C LEU A 18 -0.39 -10.29 -7.29
N VAL A 19 -1.56 -10.59 -7.84
CA VAL A 19 -2.58 -11.41 -7.17
C VAL A 19 -2.46 -12.86 -7.65
N ARG A 20 -2.43 -13.79 -6.69
CA ARG A 20 -2.51 -15.24 -6.96
C ARG A 20 -3.74 -15.80 -6.26
N LEU A 21 -4.51 -16.60 -6.99
CA LEU A 21 -5.69 -17.31 -6.50
C LEU A 21 -5.48 -18.81 -6.68
N TRP A 22 -5.86 -19.60 -5.69
CA TRP A 22 -5.79 -21.06 -5.77
C TRP A 22 -6.85 -21.70 -4.87
N GLN A 23 -7.14 -22.98 -5.10
CA GLN A 23 -7.94 -23.79 -4.18
C GLN A 23 -7.00 -24.77 -3.46
N ASP A 24 -7.19 -24.96 -2.15
CA ASP A 24 -6.41 -25.93 -1.36
C ASP A 24 -6.71 -27.40 -1.75
N SER A 25 -7.85 -27.65 -2.40
CA SER A 25 -8.24 -28.94 -2.96
C SER A 25 -9.25 -28.73 -4.11
N ALA A 26 -9.56 -29.79 -4.88
CA ALA A 26 -10.45 -29.71 -6.04
C ALA A 26 -11.85 -29.13 -5.76
N GLN A 27 -12.31 -29.20 -4.50
CA GLN A 27 -13.57 -28.60 -4.02
C GLN A 27 -13.34 -27.71 -2.78
N GLY A 28 -12.08 -27.35 -2.53
CA GLY A 28 -11.68 -26.57 -1.38
C GLY A 28 -12.01 -25.09 -1.54
N PRO A 29 -12.00 -24.33 -0.43
CA PRO A 29 -12.20 -22.89 -0.47
C PRO A 29 -11.12 -22.22 -1.32
N TRP A 30 -11.49 -21.14 -1.99
CA TRP A 30 -10.55 -20.28 -2.69
C TRP A 30 -9.73 -19.48 -1.68
N ARG A 31 -8.41 -19.54 -1.86
CA ARG A 31 -7.42 -18.72 -1.17
C ARG A 31 -6.86 -17.68 -2.12
N ALA A 32 -6.31 -16.63 -1.53
CA ALA A 32 -5.65 -15.58 -2.28
C ALA A 32 -4.37 -15.11 -1.61
N SER A 33 -3.48 -14.52 -2.41
CA SER A 33 -2.39 -13.71 -1.90
C SER A 33 -2.20 -12.50 -2.79
N ALA A 34 -1.82 -11.37 -2.19
CA ALA A 34 -1.40 -10.17 -2.89
C ALA A 34 0.05 -9.88 -2.53
N GLN A 35 0.91 -9.75 -3.55
CA GLN A 35 2.29 -9.35 -3.39
C GLN A 35 2.46 -7.92 -3.90
N SER A 36 2.91 -7.01 -3.05
CA SER A 36 3.25 -5.64 -3.46
C SER A 36 4.42 -5.66 -4.43
N VAL A 37 4.26 -5.00 -5.58
CA VAL A 37 5.35 -4.86 -6.57
C VAL A 37 6.44 -3.91 -6.04
N GLN A 38 6.09 -3.00 -5.14
CA GLN A 38 7.01 -1.98 -4.61
C GLN A 38 7.87 -2.51 -3.47
N SER A 39 7.26 -3.19 -2.50
CA SER A 39 7.96 -3.68 -1.30
C SER A 39 8.27 -5.17 -1.36
N GLY A 40 7.70 -5.91 -2.31
CA GLY A 40 7.77 -7.37 -2.36
C GLY A 40 6.97 -8.07 -1.25
N GLN A 41 6.35 -7.32 -0.33
CA GLN A 41 5.59 -7.89 0.79
C GLN A 41 4.40 -8.71 0.29
N ILE A 42 4.21 -9.89 0.87
CA ILE A 42 3.12 -10.81 0.56
C ILE A 42 2.12 -10.84 1.71
N THR A 43 0.87 -10.55 1.41
CA THR A 43 -0.28 -10.77 2.32
C THR A 43 -1.08 -11.96 1.80
N ARG A 44 -1.44 -12.91 2.68
CA ARG A 44 -2.27 -14.07 2.36
C ARG A 44 -3.66 -13.88 2.94
N PHE A 45 -4.67 -14.37 2.21
CA PHE A 45 -6.08 -14.24 2.57
C PHE A 45 -6.75 -15.61 2.58
N GLY A 46 -7.60 -15.83 3.58
CA GLY A 46 -8.41 -17.04 3.70
C GLY A 46 -9.58 -17.06 2.72
N SER A 47 -9.98 -15.91 2.18
CA SER A 47 -11.10 -15.78 1.27
C SER A 47 -10.88 -14.63 0.28
N LEU A 48 -11.67 -14.63 -0.81
CA LEU A 48 -11.68 -13.53 -1.77
C LEU A 48 -12.26 -12.24 -1.17
N ALA A 49 -13.21 -12.35 -0.23
CA ALA A 49 -13.80 -11.20 0.44
C ALA A 49 -12.75 -10.40 1.22
N GLU A 50 -11.87 -11.08 1.97
CA GLU A 50 -10.77 -10.44 2.69
C GLU A 50 -9.78 -9.74 1.74
N LEU A 51 -9.51 -10.33 0.57
CA LEU A 51 -8.68 -9.68 -0.46
C LEU A 51 -9.29 -8.36 -0.94
N PHE A 52 -10.59 -8.34 -1.25
CA PHE A 52 -11.25 -7.13 -1.74
C PHE A 52 -11.28 -6.02 -0.69
N VAL A 53 -11.62 -6.35 0.57
CA VAL A 53 -11.57 -5.39 1.69
C VAL A 53 -10.17 -4.78 1.83
N PHE A 54 -9.12 -5.60 1.69
CA PHE A 54 -7.74 -5.13 1.73
C PHE A 54 -7.41 -4.16 0.58
N LEU A 55 -7.78 -4.49 -0.66
CA LEU A 55 -7.53 -3.64 -1.83
C LEU A 55 -8.28 -2.31 -1.73
N GLU A 56 -9.55 -2.34 -1.31
CA GLU A 56 -10.35 -1.14 -1.08
C GLU A 56 -9.70 -0.25 -0.01
N THR A 57 -9.39 -0.81 1.16
CA THR A 57 -8.78 -0.06 2.27
C THR A 57 -7.44 0.57 1.87
N THR A 58 -6.62 -0.15 1.12
CA THR A 58 -5.30 0.34 0.71
C THR A 58 -5.40 1.43 -0.37
N SER A 59 -6.37 1.32 -1.27
CA SER A 59 -6.64 2.33 -2.30
C SER A 59 -7.24 3.63 -1.72
N VAL A 60 -8.01 3.54 -0.63
CA VAL A 60 -8.62 4.69 0.05
C VAL A 60 -7.66 5.33 1.07
N GLY A 61 -6.85 4.53 1.77
CA GLY A 61 -5.98 4.96 2.87
C GLY A 61 -4.58 5.46 2.50
N ALA A 62 -4.13 5.30 1.25
CA ALA A 62 -2.79 5.75 0.81
C ALA A 62 -2.59 7.28 0.85
N ALA A 63 -3.62 8.06 1.17
CA ALA A 63 -3.54 9.52 1.33
C ALA A 63 -2.94 9.99 2.67
N GLN A 64 -2.74 9.12 3.67
CA GLN A 64 -2.46 9.57 5.06
C GLN A 64 -1.12 9.15 5.66
N ALA A 65 -0.28 8.36 4.98
CA ALA A 65 0.99 7.87 5.55
C ALA A 65 2.19 8.83 5.38
N ASN A 66 2.00 10.04 4.84
CA ASN A 66 3.11 10.96 4.53
C ASN A 66 3.01 12.34 5.20
N ALA A 67 2.35 12.44 6.35
CA ALA A 67 2.57 13.59 7.22
C ALA A 67 3.91 13.37 7.94
N PRO A 68 4.96 14.18 7.68
CA PRO A 68 6.17 14.10 8.50
C PRO A 68 5.78 14.34 9.97
N PRO A 69 6.42 13.65 10.95
CA PRO A 69 6.24 14.02 12.34
C PRO A 69 6.59 15.49 12.45
N THR A 70 5.65 16.27 12.95
CA THR A 70 5.83 17.67 13.34
C THR A 70 7.21 17.80 13.96
N ALA A 71 8.15 18.40 13.23
CA ALA A 71 9.38 18.89 13.80
C ALA A 71 8.95 20.03 14.74
N GLU A 72 8.58 19.64 15.95
CA GLU A 72 8.26 20.53 17.05
C GLU A 72 9.50 21.38 17.29
N SER A 73 9.38 22.63 16.83
CA SER A 73 10.19 23.81 17.04
C SER A 73 11.27 23.70 18.12
N ASP A 74 12.48 23.33 17.70
CA ASP A 74 13.72 23.72 18.39
C ASP A 74 14.44 24.77 17.54
N GLN A 75 14.14 26.05 17.77
CA GLN A 75 15.09 27.12 17.47
C GLN A 75 14.85 28.35 18.38
N PRO A 76 15.92 28.93 18.97
CA PRO A 76 15.87 29.80 20.14
C PRO A 76 15.80 31.28 19.74
N ARG A 77 15.62 32.16 20.74
CA ARG A 77 15.92 33.59 20.65
C ARG A 77 16.90 33.99 21.74
#